data_AF-A2EIR7-F1
#
_entry.id   AF-A2EIR7-F1
#
_cell.length_a   1.000
_cell.length_b   1.000
_cell.length_c   1.000
_cell.angle_alpha   90.00
_cell.angle_beta   90.00
_cell.angle_gamma   90.00
#
_symmetry.space_group_name_H-M   'P 1'
#
loop_
_entity.id
_entity.type
_entity.pdbx_description
1 polymer ?
#
loop_
_entity_poly.entity_id
_entity_poly.type
_entity_poly.pdbx_seq_one_letter_code
_entity_poly.pdbx_strand_id
1 'polypeptide(L)'
;MISITVELNQCKKIIAIDPNISSTELLNKIAAEFRVCKDDIKVTYGTKQIHCGRPLSDYNIQDDCVINIRLRCLGGKPVIYLYPKEEIDVKVNIKVNDGVFSFVYPSFDEGSTWNVKASPTGEINHRGKKLRYLFWETLFYPNLQMDKGFVIKGKDSVEFFEEKLKFMNLNDSEICDFVTYWCPKLAAYNYLKIYFQLENFDEMCPLCVDPKPDNINRVFFAALPLQTPCDVEPQDLPRFKRDGFTVIEWGGTIVSQLNS
;
A
#
# COMPACT_ATOMS: atom_id res chain seq x y z
N MET A 1 -6.56 -19.90 -32.25
CA MET A 1 -6.09 -19.64 -30.87
C MET A 1 -4.94 -18.66 -30.98
N ILE A 2 -4.93 -17.62 -30.15
CA ILE A 2 -3.77 -16.76 -29.95
C ILE A 2 -3.16 -17.04 -28.58
N SER A 3 -1.85 -16.91 -28.48
CA SER A 3 -1.08 -17.03 -27.24
C SER A 3 -0.89 -15.65 -26.66
N ILE A 4 -1.21 -15.48 -25.39
CA ILE A 4 -0.91 -14.24 -24.65
C ILE A 4 0.01 -14.57 -23.49
N THR A 5 0.99 -13.71 -23.25
CA THR A 5 1.78 -13.75 -22.02
C THR A 5 1.10 -12.88 -20.99
N VAL A 6 0.82 -13.45 -19.83
CA VAL A 6 0.19 -12.75 -18.72
C VAL A 6 1.18 -12.62 -17.59
N GLU A 7 1.42 -11.38 -17.18
CA GLU A 7 2.41 -11.01 -16.16
C GLU A 7 1.70 -10.48 -14.92
N LEU A 8 1.99 -11.09 -13.77
CA LEU A 8 1.58 -10.63 -12.45
C LEU A 8 2.82 -10.59 -11.56
N ASN A 9 3.24 -9.38 -11.20
CA ASN A 9 4.52 -9.14 -10.52
C ASN A 9 5.68 -9.76 -11.33
N GLN A 10 6.42 -10.73 -10.78
CA GLN A 10 7.51 -11.45 -11.45
C GLN A 10 7.08 -12.80 -12.05
N CYS A 11 5.80 -13.17 -11.92
CA CYS A 11 5.28 -14.43 -12.47
C CYS A 11 4.71 -14.20 -13.87
N LYS A 12 5.16 -15.02 -14.82
CA LYS A 12 4.66 -15.03 -16.20
C LYS A 12 4.00 -16.36 -16.52
N LYS A 13 2.81 -16.31 -17.13
CA LYS A 13 2.11 -17.48 -17.65
C LYS A 13 1.69 -17.24 -19.09
N ILE A 14 1.87 -18.23 -19.94
CA ILE A 14 1.36 -18.20 -21.31
C ILE A 14 -0.03 -18.83 -21.29
N ILE A 15 -1.03 -18.10 -21.80
CA ILE A 15 -2.43 -18.55 -21.86
C ILE A 15 -2.87 -18.54 -23.32
N ALA A 16 -3.35 -19.68 -23.81
CA ALA A 16 -3.98 -19.77 -25.12
C ALA A 16 -5.45 -19.33 -25.03
N ILE A 17 -5.88 -18.39 -25.88
CA ILE A 17 -7.26 -17.88 -25.92
C ILE A 17 -7.87 -17.96 -27.32
N ASP A 18 -9.20 -18.08 -27.38
CA ASP A 18 -9.94 -17.93 -28.63
C ASP A 18 -9.89 -16.44 -29.05
N PRO A 19 -9.53 -16.10 -30.30
CA PRO A 19 -9.57 -14.73 -30.79
C PRO A 19 -10.94 -14.02 -30.61
N ASN A 20 -12.03 -14.78 -30.54
CA ASN A 20 -13.39 -14.27 -30.36
C ASN A 20 -13.88 -14.35 -28.90
N ILE A 21 -13.02 -14.70 -27.94
CA ILE A 21 -13.38 -14.75 -26.52
C ILE A 21 -13.94 -13.39 -26.07
N SER A 22 -14.99 -13.39 -25.25
CA SER A 22 -15.45 -12.13 -24.67
C SER A 22 -14.45 -11.59 -23.65
N SER A 23 -14.43 -10.27 -23.41
CA SER A 23 -13.57 -9.71 -22.36
C SER A 23 -13.89 -10.28 -20.98
N THR A 24 -15.17 -10.58 -20.71
CA THR A 24 -15.61 -11.22 -19.47
C THR A 24 -15.00 -12.61 -19.29
N GLU A 25 -15.03 -13.43 -20.32
CA GLU A 25 -14.44 -14.78 -20.29
C GLU A 25 -12.91 -14.72 -20.21
N LEU A 26 -12.27 -13.78 -20.90
CA LEU A 26 -10.82 -13.55 -20.78
C LEU A 26 -10.43 -13.23 -19.34
N LEU A 27 -11.12 -12.28 -18.71
CA LEU A 27 -10.86 -11.88 -17.31
C LEU A 27 -11.09 -13.05 -16.34
N ASN A 28 -12.16 -13.82 -16.53
CA ASN A 28 -12.43 -15.02 -15.72
C ASN A 28 -11.34 -16.09 -15.91
N LYS A 29 -10.91 -16.32 -17.15
CA LYS A 29 -9.85 -17.30 -17.46
C LYS A 29 -8.53 -16.89 -16.82
N ILE A 30 -8.14 -15.62 -16.97
CA ILE A 30 -6.98 -15.04 -16.31
C ILE A 30 -7.07 -15.22 -14.78
N ALA A 31 -8.21 -14.84 -14.18
CA ALA A 31 -8.40 -14.96 -12.74
C ALA A 31 -8.28 -16.42 -12.27
N ALA A 32 -8.81 -17.38 -13.03
CA ALA A 32 -8.70 -18.80 -12.74
C ALA A 32 -7.26 -19.32 -12.85
N GLU A 33 -6.54 -18.96 -13.91
CA GLU A 33 -5.12 -19.35 -14.12
C GLU A 33 -4.21 -18.85 -13.00
N PHE A 34 -4.52 -17.68 -12.46
CA PHE A 34 -3.81 -17.10 -11.32
C PHE A 34 -4.46 -17.45 -9.96
N ARG A 35 -5.59 -18.16 -9.92
CA ARG A 35 -6.32 -18.52 -8.68
C ARG A 35 -6.63 -17.31 -7.79
N VAL A 36 -7.09 -16.23 -8.42
CA VAL A 36 -7.46 -14.97 -7.78
C VAL A 36 -8.91 -14.63 -8.09
N CYS A 37 -9.53 -13.78 -7.28
CA CYS A 37 -10.85 -13.25 -7.61
C CYS A 37 -10.73 -12.25 -8.75
N LYS A 38 -11.61 -12.34 -9.75
CA LYS A 38 -11.64 -11.38 -10.88
C LYS A 38 -11.85 -9.93 -10.42
N ASP A 39 -12.55 -9.74 -9.30
CA ASP A 39 -12.89 -8.42 -8.74
C ASP A 39 -11.73 -7.83 -7.91
N ASP A 40 -10.69 -8.64 -7.64
CA ASP A 40 -9.45 -8.23 -6.99
C ASP A 40 -8.30 -8.05 -7.98
N ILE A 41 -8.56 -8.08 -9.29
CA ILE A 41 -7.55 -7.85 -10.32
C ILE A 41 -7.88 -6.68 -11.23
N LYS A 42 -6.83 -5.94 -11.58
CA LYS A 42 -6.83 -4.97 -12.66
C LYS A 42 -5.99 -5.52 -13.80
N VAL A 43 -6.62 -5.77 -14.95
CA VAL A 43 -5.98 -6.33 -16.15
C VAL A 43 -5.78 -5.23 -17.18
N THR A 44 -4.57 -5.11 -17.71
CA THR A 44 -4.17 -4.03 -18.62
C THR A 44 -3.37 -4.56 -19.81
N TYR A 45 -3.60 -3.98 -20.98
CA TYR A 45 -2.78 -4.18 -22.19
C TYR A 45 -2.26 -2.82 -22.65
N GLY A 46 -0.94 -2.64 -22.63
CA GLY A 46 -0.33 -1.31 -22.71
C GLY A 46 -0.84 -0.40 -21.60
N THR A 47 -1.41 0.75 -21.96
CA THR A 47 -2.02 1.71 -21.01
C THR A 47 -3.53 1.50 -20.82
N LYS A 48 -4.14 0.55 -21.55
CA LYS A 48 -5.60 0.35 -21.54
C LYS A 48 -6.00 -0.73 -20.53
N GLN A 49 -6.95 -0.41 -19.65
CA GLN A 49 -7.58 -1.42 -18.78
C GLN A 49 -8.65 -2.21 -19.54
N ILE A 50 -8.59 -3.53 -19.42
CA ILE A 50 -9.61 -4.43 -19.97
C ILE A 50 -10.79 -4.49 -19.00
N HIS A 51 -11.98 -4.14 -19.48
CA HIS A 51 -13.20 -4.12 -18.70
C HIS A 51 -14.16 -5.24 -19.12
N CYS A 52 -14.86 -5.79 -18.14
CA CYS A 52 -15.95 -6.75 -18.35
C CYS A 52 -17.03 -6.15 -19.28
N GLY A 53 -17.49 -6.93 -20.26
CA GLY A 53 -18.55 -6.52 -21.20
C GLY A 53 -18.14 -5.56 -22.32
N ARG A 54 -16.85 -5.15 -22.41
CA ARG A 54 -16.32 -4.39 -23.56
C ARG A 54 -15.82 -5.33 -24.68
N PRO A 55 -16.02 -5.01 -25.96
CA PRO A 55 -15.44 -5.79 -27.07
C PRO A 55 -13.91 -5.86 -26.97
N LEU A 56 -13.32 -7.05 -27.19
CA LEU A 56 -11.86 -7.18 -27.17
C LEU A 56 -11.16 -6.43 -28.30
N SER A 57 -11.86 -6.19 -29.41
CA SER A 57 -11.39 -5.38 -30.54
C SER A 57 -10.97 -3.96 -30.13
N ASP A 58 -11.55 -3.40 -29.06
CA ASP A 58 -11.22 -2.05 -28.56
C ASP A 58 -9.79 -1.95 -28.01
N TYR A 59 -9.24 -3.10 -27.61
CA TYR A 59 -7.91 -3.23 -27.04
C TYR A 59 -6.85 -3.63 -28.07
N ASN A 60 -7.26 -4.16 -29.23
CA ASN A 60 -6.37 -4.62 -30.31
C ASN A 60 -5.31 -5.64 -29.81
N ILE A 61 -5.75 -6.59 -28.99
CA ILE A 61 -4.92 -7.67 -28.45
C ILE A 61 -4.39 -8.51 -29.61
N GLN A 62 -3.07 -8.71 -29.65
CA GLN A 62 -2.38 -9.48 -30.69
C GLN A 62 -1.88 -10.82 -30.15
N ASP A 63 -1.54 -11.71 -31.06
CA ASP A 63 -0.75 -12.90 -30.73
C ASP A 63 0.60 -12.49 -30.12
N ASP A 64 1.07 -13.29 -29.18
CA ASP A 64 2.29 -13.09 -28.38
C ASP A 64 2.36 -11.76 -27.60
N CYS A 65 1.23 -11.10 -27.38
CA CYS A 65 1.21 -9.86 -26.60
C CYS A 65 1.39 -10.10 -25.09
N VAL A 66 1.78 -9.04 -24.36
CA VAL A 66 1.93 -9.07 -22.90
C VAL A 66 0.79 -8.31 -22.23
N ILE A 67 0.00 -9.03 -21.43
CA ILE A 67 -1.06 -8.48 -20.59
C ILE A 67 -0.55 -8.41 -19.15
N ASN A 68 -0.66 -7.24 -18.52
CA ASN A 68 -0.23 -7.00 -17.15
C ASN A 68 -1.43 -7.07 -16.19
N ILE A 69 -1.25 -7.74 -15.07
CA ILE A 69 -2.24 -7.84 -13.99
C ILE A 69 -1.67 -7.21 -12.73
N ARG A 70 -2.51 -6.47 -12.01
CA ARG A 70 -2.25 -6.01 -10.64
C ARG A 70 -3.30 -6.56 -9.70
N LEU A 71 -2.89 -6.98 -8.51
CA LEU A 71 -3.80 -7.38 -7.44
C LEU A 71 -4.21 -6.17 -6.62
N ARG A 72 -5.47 -6.14 -6.22
CA ARG A 72 -5.99 -5.19 -5.26
C ARG A 72 -5.49 -5.58 -3.89
N CYS A 73 -4.87 -4.64 -3.20
CA CYS A 73 -4.37 -4.81 -1.85
C CYS A 73 -5.17 -3.93 -0.89
N LEU A 74 -5.25 -4.38 0.35
CA LEU A 74 -5.67 -3.54 1.46
C LEU A 74 -4.45 -2.78 1.99
N GLY A 75 -4.48 -1.45 1.88
CA GLY A 75 -3.59 -0.54 2.59
C GLY A 75 -4.14 -0.37 4.00
N GLY A 76 -3.60 -1.13 4.93
CA GLY A 76 -4.09 -1.22 6.31
C GLY A 76 -3.45 -0.17 7.20
N LYS A 77 -4.27 0.53 7.99
CA LYS A 77 -3.85 1.49 9.03
C LYS A 77 -2.69 2.41 8.63
N PRO A 78 -2.75 3.18 7.53
CA PRO A 78 -2.13 4.49 7.54
C PRO A 78 -2.67 5.35 8.69
N VAL A 79 -1.82 5.68 9.65
CA VAL A 79 -2.14 6.62 10.73
C VAL A 79 -1.22 7.83 10.67
N ILE A 80 -1.81 9.01 10.77
CA ILE A 80 -1.13 10.30 10.63
C ILE A 80 -1.10 10.99 11.99
N TYR A 81 0.10 11.21 12.51
CA TYR A 81 0.38 12.00 13.70
C TYR A 81 0.84 13.40 13.29
N LEU A 82 0.40 14.41 14.06
CA LEU A 82 0.72 15.81 13.82
C LEU A 82 1.45 16.38 15.05
N TYR A 83 2.67 16.88 14.86
CA TYR A 83 3.51 17.44 15.92
C TYR A 83 3.92 18.88 15.60
N PRO A 84 3.01 19.86 15.68
CA PRO A 84 3.35 21.27 15.49
C PRO A 84 4.15 21.84 16.68
N LYS A 85 4.76 23.01 16.50
CA LYS A 85 5.51 23.72 17.56
C LYS A 85 4.61 24.37 18.61
N GLU A 86 3.39 24.72 18.21
CA GLU A 86 2.36 25.31 19.05
C GLU A 86 1.00 24.75 18.64
N GLU A 87 -0.05 25.07 19.39
CA GLU A 87 -1.39 24.64 19.00
C GLU A 87 -1.86 25.41 17.75
N ILE A 88 -2.15 24.69 16.67
CA ILE A 88 -2.52 25.28 15.38
C ILE A 88 -3.69 24.53 14.74
N ASP A 89 -4.43 25.23 13.89
CA ASP A 89 -5.37 24.60 12.95
C ASP A 89 -4.58 24.02 11.77
N VAL A 90 -4.91 22.79 11.38
CA VAL A 90 -4.23 22.02 10.34
C VAL A 90 -5.28 21.41 9.41
N LYS A 91 -5.08 21.60 8.11
CA LYS A 91 -5.78 20.88 7.05
C LYS A 91 -4.92 19.73 6.58
N VAL A 92 -5.48 18.53 6.57
CA VAL A 92 -4.81 17.31 6.10
C VAL A 92 -5.63 16.70 4.98
N ASN A 93 -5.10 16.70 3.77
CA ASN A 93 -5.74 16.10 2.59
C ASN A 93 -4.95 14.87 2.13
N ILE A 94 -5.64 13.75 1.94
CA ILE A 94 -5.08 12.52 1.41
C ILE A 94 -5.76 12.16 0.09
N LYS A 95 -5.00 11.73 -0.90
CA LYS A 95 -5.53 11.18 -2.16
C LYS A 95 -5.06 9.75 -2.35
N VAL A 96 -5.85 8.95 -3.06
CA VAL A 96 -5.48 7.62 -3.52
C VAL A 96 -5.64 7.60 -5.03
N ASN A 97 -4.52 7.50 -5.76
CA ASN A 97 -4.55 7.68 -7.21
C ASN A 97 -5.20 6.49 -7.95
N ASP A 98 -4.99 5.26 -7.47
CA ASP A 98 -5.55 4.03 -8.07
C ASP A 98 -6.20 3.16 -6.99
N GLY A 99 -7.20 3.71 -6.33
CA GLY A 99 -7.90 3.04 -5.24
C GLY A 99 -9.07 3.84 -4.68
N VAL A 100 -9.67 3.30 -3.63
CA VAL A 100 -10.80 3.87 -2.91
C VAL A 100 -10.58 3.76 -1.42
N PHE A 101 -11.06 4.72 -0.64
CA PHE A 101 -11.05 4.60 0.82
C PHE A 101 -12.02 3.49 1.25
N SER A 102 -11.54 2.53 2.03
CA SER A 102 -12.37 1.48 2.62
C SER A 102 -12.85 1.85 4.03
N PHE A 103 -12.06 2.64 4.76
CA PHE A 103 -12.44 3.18 6.06
C PHE A 103 -11.66 4.46 6.36
N VAL A 104 -12.26 5.38 7.08
CA VAL A 104 -11.66 6.66 7.47
C VAL A 104 -12.17 7.03 8.86
N TYR A 105 -11.26 7.42 9.76
CA TYR A 105 -11.63 7.90 11.09
C TYR A 105 -10.70 9.01 11.56
N PRO A 106 -11.23 10.16 12.03
CA PRO A 106 -12.64 10.56 12.00
C PRO A 106 -13.12 10.75 10.55
N SER A 107 -14.42 10.93 10.33
CA SER A 107 -14.89 11.24 8.97
C SER A 107 -14.32 12.56 8.47
N PHE A 108 -14.08 12.64 7.16
CA PHE A 108 -13.62 13.87 6.51
C PHE A 108 -14.59 15.04 6.72
N ASP A 109 -14.05 16.25 6.62
CA ASP A 109 -14.82 17.50 6.60
C ASP A 109 -15.32 17.82 5.20
N GLU A 110 -14.44 17.76 4.21
CA GLU A 110 -14.76 18.05 2.82
C GLU A 110 -13.89 17.23 1.88
N GLY A 111 -14.52 16.51 0.95
CA GLY A 111 -13.80 15.59 0.05
C GLY A 111 -13.00 14.56 0.85
N SER A 112 -11.67 14.57 0.67
CA SER A 112 -10.72 13.72 1.38
C SER A 112 -9.83 14.50 2.36
N THR A 113 -10.42 15.55 2.98
CA THR A 113 -9.71 16.49 3.86
C THR A 113 -10.27 16.45 5.28
N TRP A 114 -9.37 16.44 6.26
CA TRP A 114 -9.67 16.76 7.65
C TRP A 114 -9.24 18.20 7.97
N ASN A 115 -10.06 18.91 8.73
CA ASN A 115 -9.74 20.20 9.35
C ASN A 115 -9.68 20.00 10.87
N VAL A 116 -8.48 20.00 11.44
CA VAL A 116 -8.26 19.66 12.85
C VAL A 116 -7.47 20.72 13.56
N LYS A 117 -7.50 20.71 14.90
CA LYS A 117 -6.58 21.46 15.72
C LYS A 117 -5.55 20.52 16.32
N ALA A 118 -4.27 20.72 16.02
CA ALA A 118 -3.17 19.87 16.50
C ALA A 118 -2.35 20.60 17.55
N SER A 119 -1.84 19.86 18.54
CA SER A 119 -1.01 20.39 19.62
C SER A 119 0.38 19.76 19.65
N PRO A 120 1.39 20.39 20.29
CA PRO A 120 2.76 19.86 20.33
C PRO A 120 2.90 18.47 20.98
N THR A 121 1.92 18.04 21.78
CA THR A 121 1.91 16.72 22.41
C THR A 121 1.52 15.60 21.44
N GLY A 122 1.03 15.95 20.25
CA GLY A 122 0.43 15.01 19.30
C GLY A 122 -1.07 14.82 19.50
N GLU A 123 -1.71 15.48 20.47
CA GLU A 123 -3.17 15.48 20.58
C GLU A 123 -3.78 16.27 19.42
N ILE A 124 -4.75 15.64 18.75
CA ILE A 124 -5.54 16.22 17.67
C ILE A 124 -6.97 16.40 18.16
N ASN A 125 -7.52 17.60 18.07
CA ASN A 125 -8.93 17.88 18.27
C ASN A 125 -9.66 17.95 16.92
N HIS A 126 -10.68 17.12 16.75
CA HIS A 126 -11.59 17.19 15.61
C HIS A 126 -13.02 17.25 16.10
N ARG A 127 -13.71 18.38 15.88
CA ARG A 127 -15.12 18.58 16.25
C ARG A 127 -15.41 18.22 17.71
N GLY A 128 -14.51 18.62 18.62
CA GLY A 128 -14.61 18.38 20.06
C GLY A 128 -14.12 17.00 20.52
N LYS A 129 -13.71 16.11 19.61
CA LYS A 129 -13.11 14.82 19.96
C LYS A 129 -11.59 14.93 20.01
N LYS A 130 -11.01 14.44 21.11
CA LYS A 130 -9.56 14.28 21.26
C LYS A 130 -9.12 12.96 20.65
N LEU A 131 -8.13 13.01 19.78
CA LEU A 131 -7.60 11.91 18.99
C LEU A 131 -6.08 11.91 19.10
N ARG A 132 -5.46 10.75 18.90
CA ARG A 132 -4.01 10.62 18.87
C ARG A 132 -3.44 10.70 17.44
N TYR A 133 -4.24 10.31 16.46
CA TYR A 133 -3.89 10.29 15.05
C TYR A 133 -5.15 10.33 14.20
N LEU A 134 -4.98 10.71 12.92
CA LEU A 134 -5.98 10.49 11.87
C LEU A 134 -5.74 9.12 11.27
N PHE A 135 -6.80 8.40 10.93
CA PHE A 135 -6.75 7.04 10.42
C PHE A 135 -7.44 6.98 9.06
N TRP A 136 -6.82 6.28 8.12
CA TRP A 136 -7.47 5.88 6.88
C TRP A 136 -7.02 4.48 6.44
N GLU A 137 -7.87 3.84 5.64
CA GLU A 137 -7.60 2.58 4.96
C GLU A 137 -8.07 2.69 3.52
N THR A 138 -7.41 1.95 2.63
CA THR A 138 -7.74 1.95 1.22
C THR A 138 -7.67 0.56 0.61
N LEU A 139 -8.54 0.32 -0.37
CA LEU A 139 -8.36 -0.75 -1.35
C LEU A 139 -7.76 -0.12 -2.60
N PHE A 140 -6.56 -0.55 -2.98
CA PHE A 140 -5.78 0.07 -4.05
C PHE A 140 -4.99 -0.97 -4.84
N TYR A 141 -4.58 -0.62 -6.06
CA TYR A 141 -3.71 -1.45 -6.90
C TYR A 141 -2.28 -0.92 -6.80
N PRO A 142 -1.48 -1.39 -5.84
CA PRO A 142 -0.22 -0.75 -5.54
C PRO A 142 0.82 -1.01 -6.64
N ASN A 143 1.69 -0.02 -6.85
CA ASN A 143 2.94 -0.17 -7.58
C ASN A 143 4.09 -0.37 -6.57
N LEU A 144 4.22 -1.61 -6.07
CA LEU A 144 5.18 -1.93 -5.01
C LEU A 144 6.57 -2.20 -5.58
N GLN A 145 7.59 -1.62 -4.94
CA GLN A 145 8.97 -2.03 -5.12
C GLN A 145 9.28 -3.20 -4.18
N MET A 146 9.90 -4.24 -4.73
CA MET A 146 10.20 -5.49 -4.03
C MET A 146 11.50 -6.13 -4.57
N ASP A 147 12.43 -5.34 -5.11
CA ASP A 147 13.73 -5.81 -5.59
C ASP A 147 14.70 -6.05 -4.42
N LYS A 148 14.88 -5.05 -3.55
CA LYS A 148 15.65 -5.16 -2.30
C LYS A 148 14.74 -5.54 -1.12
N GLY A 149 15.23 -5.43 0.10
CA GLY A 149 14.42 -5.52 1.31
C GLY A 149 15.05 -6.39 2.39
N PHE A 150 14.21 -7.00 3.22
CA PHE A 150 14.64 -7.83 4.34
C PHE A 150 13.82 -9.10 4.37
N VAL A 151 14.46 -10.25 4.53
CA VAL A 151 13.75 -11.52 4.77
C VAL A 151 13.83 -11.85 6.25
N ILE A 152 12.66 -12.00 6.88
CA ILE A 152 12.51 -12.31 8.31
C ILE A 152 11.62 -13.53 8.50
N LYS A 153 11.70 -14.18 9.65
CA LYS A 153 10.62 -15.07 10.09
C LYS A 153 9.48 -14.24 10.64
N GLY A 154 8.23 -14.66 10.44
CA GLY A 154 7.08 -13.89 10.94
C GLY A 154 7.13 -13.68 12.45
N LYS A 155 7.55 -14.71 13.21
CA LYS A 155 7.71 -14.63 14.67
C LYS A 155 8.74 -13.59 15.15
N ASP A 156 9.67 -13.18 14.30
CA ASP A 156 10.73 -12.22 14.62
C ASP A 156 10.32 -10.78 14.20
N SER A 157 9.06 -10.58 13.77
CA SER A 157 8.56 -9.29 13.28
C SER A 157 8.62 -8.16 14.30
N VAL A 158 8.37 -8.46 15.59
CA VAL A 158 8.41 -7.42 16.65
C VAL A 158 9.81 -6.81 16.75
N GLU A 159 10.84 -7.64 17.00
CA GLU A 159 12.22 -7.20 17.13
C GLU A 159 12.69 -6.45 15.87
N PHE A 160 12.37 -7.00 14.69
CA PHE A 160 12.71 -6.37 13.42
C PHE A 160 12.12 -4.96 13.27
N PHE A 161 10.80 -4.79 13.49
CA PHE A 161 10.17 -3.48 13.32
C PHE A 161 10.57 -2.50 14.41
N GLU A 162 10.76 -2.93 15.66
CA GLU A 162 11.29 -2.06 16.71
C GLU A 162 12.67 -1.50 16.32
N GLU A 163 13.58 -2.36 15.86
CA GLU A 163 14.92 -1.94 15.41
C GLU A 163 14.84 -0.95 14.25
N LYS A 164 14.12 -1.30 13.17
CA LYS A 164 14.08 -0.48 11.94
C LYS A 164 13.34 0.83 12.13
N LEU A 165 12.19 0.83 12.81
CA LEU A 165 11.43 2.05 13.05
C LEU A 165 12.16 2.98 14.02
N LYS A 166 12.86 2.44 15.04
CA LYS A 166 13.70 3.25 15.94
C LYS A 166 14.88 3.87 15.19
N PHE A 167 15.53 3.11 14.32
CA PHE A 167 16.59 3.62 13.44
C PHE A 167 16.09 4.79 12.57
N MET A 168 14.88 4.66 12.01
CA MET A 168 14.23 5.72 11.21
C MET A 168 13.77 6.93 12.05
N ASN A 169 13.99 6.94 13.37
CA ASN A 169 13.64 8.02 14.30
C ASN A 169 12.13 8.13 14.63
N LEU A 170 11.40 7.02 14.65
CA LEU A 170 10.07 6.96 15.26
C LEU A 170 10.19 6.85 16.79
N ASN A 171 9.22 7.42 17.51
CA ASN A 171 9.18 7.35 18.97
C ASN A 171 8.49 6.07 19.47
N ASP A 172 8.66 5.75 20.75
CA ASP A 172 8.17 4.47 21.32
C ASP A 172 6.64 4.35 21.27
N SER A 173 5.95 5.49 21.30
CA SER A 173 4.49 5.57 21.18
C SER A 173 4.00 5.18 19.77
N GLU A 174 4.64 5.72 18.74
CA GLU A 174 4.38 5.42 17.33
C GLU A 174 4.73 3.95 17.03
N ILE A 175 5.88 3.48 17.52
CA ILE A 175 6.35 2.09 17.36
C ILE A 175 5.39 1.12 18.04
N CYS A 176 4.95 1.39 19.27
CA CYS A 176 3.98 0.55 19.96
C CYS A 176 2.66 0.42 19.18
N ASP A 177 2.12 1.52 18.67
CA ASP A 177 0.87 1.50 17.88
C ASP A 177 1.03 0.73 16.56
N PHE A 178 2.21 0.79 15.94
CA PHE A 178 2.57 0.02 14.75
C PHE A 178 2.65 -1.47 15.07
N VAL A 179 3.49 -1.84 16.05
CA VAL A 179 3.79 -3.21 16.43
C VAL A 179 2.51 -3.93 16.86
N THR A 180 1.72 -3.32 17.73
CA THR A 180 0.47 -3.91 18.24
C THR A 180 -0.58 -4.16 17.15
N TYR A 181 -0.55 -3.41 16.05
CA TYR A 181 -1.45 -3.66 14.93
C TYR A 181 -0.89 -4.66 13.93
N TRP A 182 0.37 -4.51 13.52
CA TRP A 182 0.94 -5.25 12.39
C TRP A 182 1.56 -6.59 12.79
N CYS A 183 2.36 -6.62 13.86
CA CYS A 183 3.14 -7.81 14.20
C CYS A 183 2.28 -9.05 14.50
N PRO A 184 1.09 -8.96 15.14
CA PRO A 184 0.21 -10.12 15.27
C PRO A 184 -0.21 -10.76 13.94
N LYS A 185 -0.40 -9.94 12.90
CA LYS A 185 -0.76 -10.41 11.55
C LYS A 185 0.44 -11.04 10.85
N LEU A 186 1.61 -10.44 11.00
CA LEU A 186 2.86 -10.90 10.38
C LEU A 186 3.41 -12.17 11.04
N ALA A 187 3.20 -12.34 12.35
CA ALA A 187 3.62 -13.51 13.10
C ALA A 187 2.99 -14.83 12.62
N ALA A 188 1.87 -14.76 11.89
CA ALA A 188 1.20 -15.93 11.33
C ALA A 188 1.94 -16.57 10.14
N TYR A 189 2.94 -15.90 9.58
CA TYR A 189 3.67 -16.38 8.39
C TYR A 189 5.04 -16.98 8.75
N ASN A 190 5.45 -18.02 8.02
CA ASN A 190 6.75 -18.67 8.21
C ASN A 190 7.90 -17.70 7.93
N TYR A 191 7.88 -17.10 6.74
CA TYR A 191 8.85 -16.11 6.28
C TYR A 191 8.13 -14.97 5.58
N LEU A 192 8.71 -13.78 5.65
CA LEU A 192 8.22 -12.57 5.01
C LEU A 192 9.40 -11.84 4.38
N LYS A 193 9.24 -11.41 3.12
CA LYS A 193 10.06 -10.35 2.53
C LYS A 193 9.40 -9.01 2.81
N ILE A 194 10.09 -8.14 3.53
CA ILE A 194 9.65 -6.78 3.87
C ILE A 194 10.37 -5.77 3.00
N TYR A 195 9.64 -4.80 2.46
CA TYR A 195 10.19 -3.62 1.80
C TYR A 195 9.44 -2.37 2.24
N PHE A 196 10.16 -1.31 2.59
CA PHE A 196 9.58 -0.01 2.94
C PHE A 196 9.36 0.82 1.68
N GLN A 197 8.10 1.02 1.30
CA GLN A 197 7.67 1.91 0.23
C GLN A 197 7.81 3.36 0.74
N LEU A 198 8.74 4.11 0.14
CA LEU A 198 9.09 5.49 0.54
C LEU A 198 8.53 6.46 -0.51
N GLU A 199 9.36 6.99 -1.41
CA GLU A 199 8.94 7.93 -2.46
C GLU A 199 7.80 7.39 -3.33
N ASN A 200 7.81 6.09 -3.62
CA ASN A 200 6.75 5.47 -4.41
C ASN A 200 5.40 5.42 -3.66
N PHE A 201 5.38 5.44 -2.32
CA PHE A 201 4.15 5.58 -1.56
C PHE A 201 3.57 6.99 -1.67
N ASP A 202 4.42 8.02 -1.74
CA ASP A 202 3.98 9.40 -1.96
C ASP A 202 3.30 9.59 -3.31
N GLU A 203 3.79 8.90 -4.35
CA GLU A 203 3.15 8.89 -5.66
C GLU A 203 1.81 8.14 -5.66
N MET A 204 1.70 7.02 -4.95
CA MET A 204 0.46 6.25 -4.89
C MET A 204 -0.63 6.97 -4.10
N CYS A 205 -0.22 7.56 -2.97
CA CYS A 205 -1.12 8.15 -1.99
C CYS A 205 -0.63 9.54 -1.55
N PRO A 206 -0.78 10.59 -2.39
CA PRO A 206 -0.27 11.92 -2.06
C PRO A 206 -0.91 12.50 -0.80
N LEU A 207 -0.08 12.96 0.14
CA LEU A 207 -0.48 13.64 1.38
C LEU A 207 -0.12 15.13 1.30
N CYS A 208 -1.11 15.99 1.53
CA CYS A 208 -0.94 17.44 1.59
C CYS A 208 -1.37 17.95 2.96
N VAL A 209 -0.54 18.79 3.58
CA VAL A 209 -0.79 19.37 4.91
C VAL A 209 -0.57 20.87 4.88
N ASP A 210 -1.53 21.62 5.43
CA ASP A 210 -1.52 23.08 5.53
C ASP A 210 -1.83 23.51 6.98
N PRO A 211 -1.02 24.36 7.64
CA PRO A 211 0.21 24.97 7.13
C PRO A 211 1.27 23.93 6.80
N LYS A 212 2.15 24.25 5.85
CA LYS A 212 3.18 23.32 5.36
C LYS A 212 4.09 22.88 6.51
N PRO A 213 4.20 21.56 6.81
CA PRO A 213 5.14 21.05 7.79
C PRO A 213 6.59 21.24 7.36
N ASP A 214 7.48 21.36 8.35
CA ASP A 214 8.94 21.31 8.13
C ASP A 214 9.37 19.91 7.68
N ASN A 215 8.71 18.86 8.21
CA ASN A 215 9.00 17.47 7.89
C ASN A 215 7.70 16.67 7.68
N ILE A 216 7.62 15.92 6.58
CA ILE A 216 6.59 14.89 6.35
C ILE A 216 7.32 13.56 6.18
N ASN A 217 7.26 12.72 7.21
CA ASN A 217 7.96 11.44 7.24
C ASN A 217 6.93 10.31 7.17
N ARG A 218 7.02 9.49 6.11
CA ARG A 218 6.01 8.47 5.81
C ARG A 218 6.67 7.11 5.68
N VAL A 219 6.13 6.13 6.38
CA VAL A 219 6.63 4.75 6.42
C VAL A 219 5.51 3.81 6.02
N PHE A 220 5.53 3.33 4.78
CA PHE A 220 4.57 2.31 4.35
C PHE A 220 5.31 1.04 3.99
N PHE A 221 5.15 -0.06 4.74
CA PHE A 221 5.81 -1.31 4.37
C PHE A 221 4.91 -2.18 3.49
N ALA A 222 5.52 -2.97 2.61
CA ALA A 222 4.91 -4.12 1.98
C ALA A 222 5.55 -5.38 2.53
N ALA A 223 4.73 -6.35 2.93
CA ALA A 223 5.16 -7.67 3.34
C ALA A 223 4.68 -8.71 2.33
N LEU A 224 5.62 -9.43 1.73
CA LEU A 224 5.36 -10.57 0.86
C LEU A 224 5.60 -11.86 1.64
N PRO A 225 4.57 -12.66 1.94
CA PRO A 225 4.73 -13.98 2.51
C PRO A 225 5.63 -14.86 1.66
N LEU A 226 6.47 -15.70 2.27
CA LEU A 226 7.34 -16.65 1.58
C LEU A 226 7.19 -18.05 2.20
N GLN A 227 7.24 -19.08 1.36
CA GLN A 227 7.29 -20.48 1.84
C GLN A 227 8.67 -20.83 2.40
N THR A 228 9.72 -20.36 1.73
CA THR A 228 11.13 -20.54 2.11
C THR A 228 11.84 -19.19 2.09
N PRO A 229 12.87 -18.98 2.94
CA PRO A 229 13.65 -17.77 2.90
C PRO A 229 14.44 -17.66 1.58
N CYS A 230 14.82 -16.44 1.21
CA CYS A 230 15.68 -16.17 0.08
C CYS A 230 16.67 -15.06 0.43
N ASP A 231 17.78 -15.01 -0.29
CA ASP A 231 18.73 -13.92 -0.18
C ASP A 231 18.18 -12.69 -0.92
N VAL A 232 18.32 -11.53 -0.28
CA VAL A 232 17.93 -10.25 -0.84
C VAL A 232 18.94 -9.19 -0.43
N GLU A 233 19.25 -8.28 -1.35
CA GLU A 233 20.02 -7.10 -1.01
C GLU A 233 19.26 -6.26 0.03
N PRO A 234 19.88 -5.88 1.16
CA PRO A 234 19.26 -5.01 2.14
C PRO A 234 18.83 -3.67 1.55
N GLN A 235 17.67 -3.17 1.96
CA GLN A 235 17.22 -1.83 1.60
C GLN A 235 17.90 -0.77 2.49
N ASP A 236 18.33 0.34 1.89
CA ASP A 236 18.76 1.52 2.64
C ASP A 236 17.56 2.25 3.25
N LEU A 237 17.62 2.53 4.55
CA LEU A 237 16.55 3.21 5.27
C LEU A 237 16.95 4.65 5.61
N PRO A 238 16.05 5.63 5.47
CA PRO A 238 16.31 7.01 5.85
C PRO A 238 16.33 7.17 7.37
N ARG A 239 16.95 8.25 7.85
CA ARG A 239 16.76 8.70 9.24
C ARG A 239 15.98 10.00 9.23
N PHE A 240 14.76 9.97 9.77
CA PHE A 240 13.85 11.11 9.66
C PHE A 240 14.24 12.27 10.57
N LYS A 241 14.08 13.47 10.03
CA LYS A 241 14.18 14.72 10.77
C LYS A 241 12.85 15.03 11.46
N ARG A 242 12.95 15.66 12.64
CA ARG A 242 11.80 15.99 13.49
C ARG A 242 11.88 17.38 14.10
N ASP A 243 12.74 18.23 13.54
CA ASP A 243 12.78 19.64 13.87
C ASP A 243 11.57 20.36 13.25
N GLY A 244 10.98 21.31 13.98
CA GLY A 244 9.82 22.02 13.43
C GLY A 244 8.50 21.25 13.49
N PHE A 245 7.52 21.74 12.75
CA PHE A 245 6.25 21.04 12.57
C PHE A 245 6.49 19.75 11.79
N THR A 246 6.30 18.61 12.46
CA THR A 246 6.55 17.28 11.90
C THR A 246 5.26 16.49 11.76
N VAL A 247 5.08 15.86 10.61
CA VAL A 247 4.05 14.86 10.35
C VAL A 247 4.70 13.50 10.26
N ILE A 248 4.18 12.53 11.01
CA ILE A 248 4.57 11.12 10.90
C ILE A 248 3.37 10.36 10.38
N GLU A 249 3.56 9.62 9.29
CA GLU A 249 2.60 8.61 8.86
C GLU A 249 3.28 7.24 8.85
N TRP A 250 2.58 6.23 9.33
CA TRP A 250 2.97 4.86 9.03
C TRP A 250 1.76 4.01 8.67
N GLY A 251 1.99 3.00 7.85
CA GLY A 251 1.00 2.03 7.42
C GLY A 251 1.67 0.82 6.76
N GLY A 252 0.87 -0.04 6.14
CA GLY A 252 1.43 -1.11 5.33
C GLY A 252 0.42 -1.96 4.60
N THR A 253 0.94 -2.99 3.95
CA THR A 253 0.12 -3.99 3.28
C THR A 253 0.80 -5.36 3.34
N ILE A 254 -0.01 -6.41 3.45
CA ILE A 254 0.45 -7.78 3.22
C ILE A 254 0.04 -8.11 1.80
N VAL A 255 1.03 -8.33 0.94
CA VAL A 255 0.82 -8.66 -0.46
C VAL A 255 0.21 -10.05 -0.51
N SER A 256 -1.02 -10.14 -1.00
CA SER A 256 -1.68 -11.41 -1.28
C SER A 256 -0.86 -12.18 -2.31
N GLN A 257 -0.38 -13.36 -1.94
CA GLN A 257 0.13 -14.32 -2.91
C GLN A 257 -1.01 -15.09 -3.54
N LEU A 258 -0.78 -15.55 -4.77
CA LEU A 258 -1.55 -16.60 -5.42
C LEU A 258 -1.63 -17.79 -4.45
N ASN A 259 -2.83 -18.31 -4.18
CA ASN A 259 -2.97 -19.54 -3.42
C ASN A 259 -2.26 -20.66 -4.20
N SER A 260 -1.05 -21.02 -3.76
CA SER A 260 -0.24 -22.13 -4.29
C SER A 260 -0.93 -23.46 -4.15
#